data_AF-A0A7L2YPS3-F1
#
_entry.id   AF-A0A7L2YPS3-F1
#
_cell.length_a   1.000
_cell.length_b   1.000
_cell.length_c   1.000
_cell.angle_alpha   90.00
_cell.angle_beta   90.00
_cell.angle_gamma   90.00
#
_symmetry.space_group_name_H-M   'P 1'
#
loop_
_entity.id
_entity.type
_entity.pdbx_description
1 polymer ?
#
loop_
_entity_poly.entity_id
_entity_poly.type
_entity_poly.pdbx_seq_one_letter_code
_entity_poly.pdbx_strand_id
1 'polypeptide(L)'
;MLQQILRDMYIDPELLAELNEEQKQILFYKMREEQLRRWREREEKARMEEAMLRKTARRKPSNSKHVQWLRGKDGEVWVWVMGEAPGDKPYEQISEELIAERARQQAQKEAEELWRQKEAEITKKFRDAMAQEKARIVAEKWKIEIEDRKAAKLEEEKIQEELKKREEEERQKGEEQIRQQEEIRAKELYLSLKQAQQHSQHSDDDQEWEEQ
;
A
#
# COMPACT_ATOMS: atom_id res chain seq x y z
N MET A 1 -18.84 16.20 -1.88
CA MET A 1 -19.72 15.27 -2.62
C MET A 1 -20.62 16.01 -3.60
N LEU A 2 -21.53 16.89 -3.15
CA LEU A 2 -22.44 17.66 -4.03
C LEU A 2 -21.73 18.44 -5.17
N GLN A 3 -20.61 19.11 -4.87
CA GLN A 3 -19.84 19.85 -5.87
C GLN A 3 -19.28 18.94 -6.99
N GLN A 4 -18.92 17.69 -6.69
CA GLN A 4 -18.44 16.74 -7.67
C GLN A 4 -19.57 16.30 -8.61
N ILE A 5 -20.76 16.03 -8.05
CA ILE A 5 -21.97 15.70 -8.83
C ILE A 5 -22.39 16.86 -9.73
N LEU A 6 -22.34 18.10 -9.24
CA LEU A 6 -22.63 19.29 -10.06
C LEU A 6 -21.58 19.52 -11.15
N ARG A 7 -20.32 19.10 -10.92
CA ARG A 7 -19.27 19.16 -11.95
C ARG A 7 -19.50 18.11 -13.04
N ASP A 8 -19.76 16.88 -12.65
CA ASP A 8 -19.84 15.74 -13.57
C ASP A 8 -21.26 15.51 -14.12
N MET A 9 -22.26 16.20 -13.56
CA MET A 9 -23.68 16.10 -13.88
C MET A 9 -24.26 14.68 -13.76
N TYR A 10 -23.60 13.82 -12.97
CA TYR A 10 -23.93 12.41 -12.81
C TYR A 10 -23.87 12.03 -11.33
N ILE A 11 -24.81 11.18 -10.91
CA ILE A 11 -24.89 10.60 -9.57
C ILE A 11 -25.20 9.12 -9.68
N ASP A 12 -24.49 8.29 -8.91
CA ASP A 12 -24.74 6.85 -8.88
C ASP A 12 -26.13 6.55 -8.31
N PRO A 13 -26.89 5.61 -8.92
CA PRO A 13 -28.28 5.34 -8.55
C PRO A 13 -28.44 4.79 -7.12
N GLU A 14 -27.44 4.07 -6.60
CA GLU A 14 -27.44 3.58 -5.21
C GLU A 14 -27.30 4.74 -4.21
N LEU A 15 -26.38 5.67 -4.47
CA LEU A 15 -26.20 6.88 -3.65
C LEU A 15 -27.39 7.84 -3.77
N LEU A 16 -28.02 7.89 -4.95
CA LEU A 16 -29.25 8.64 -5.14
C LEU A 16 -30.38 8.05 -4.31
N ALA A 17 -30.52 6.72 -4.23
CA ALA A 17 -31.59 6.06 -3.48
C ALA A 17 -31.51 6.35 -1.96
N GLU A 18 -30.29 6.41 -1.41
CA GLU A 18 -30.01 6.68 0.00
C GLU A 18 -30.30 8.12 0.45
N LEU A 19 -30.36 9.08 -0.48
CA LEU A 19 -30.70 10.48 -0.19
C LEU A 19 -32.18 10.63 0.21
N ASN A 20 -32.44 11.46 1.22
CA ASN A 20 -33.80 11.83 1.60
C ASN A 20 -34.50 12.60 0.47
N GLU A 21 -35.83 12.57 0.41
CA GLU A 21 -36.62 13.20 -0.66
C GLU A 21 -36.34 14.71 -0.80
N GLU A 22 -36.23 15.42 0.32
CA GLU A 22 -35.84 16.85 0.33
C GLU A 22 -34.44 17.07 -0.26
N GLN A 23 -33.49 16.17 0.02
CA GLN A 23 -32.12 16.27 -0.48
C GLN A 23 -32.06 15.96 -1.98
N LYS A 24 -32.88 15.02 -2.47
CA LYS A 24 -33.06 14.73 -3.90
C LYS A 24 -33.61 15.95 -4.64
N GLN A 25 -34.65 16.59 -4.10
CA GLN A 25 -35.25 17.78 -4.70
C GLN A 25 -34.25 18.95 -4.77
N ILE A 26 -33.51 19.21 -3.70
CA ILE A 26 -32.45 20.24 -3.69
C ILE A 26 -31.36 19.91 -4.70
N LEU A 27 -30.92 18.65 -4.78
CA LEU A 27 -29.91 18.20 -5.74
C LEU A 27 -30.37 18.44 -7.19
N PHE A 28 -31.58 17.99 -7.55
CA PHE A 28 -32.10 18.17 -8.91
C PHE A 28 -32.28 19.64 -9.28
N TYR A 29 -32.73 20.46 -8.33
CA TYR A 29 -32.83 21.90 -8.54
C TYR A 29 -31.46 22.52 -8.84
N LYS A 30 -30.43 22.16 -8.06
CA LYS A 30 -29.05 22.63 -8.27
C LYS A 30 -28.42 22.10 -9.57
N MET A 31 -28.67 20.84 -9.92
CA MET A 31 -28.24 20.28 -11.21
C MET A 31 -28.91 21.01 -12.37
N ARG A 32 -30.19 21.36 -12.23
CA ARG A 32 -30.92 22.11 -13.26
C ARG A 32 -30.42 23.54 -13.41
N GLU A 33 -30.13 24.23 -12.31
CA GLU A 33 -29.50 25.56 -12.32
C GLU A 33 -28.15 25.51 -13.03
N GLU A 34 -27.33 24.49 -12.75
CA GLU A 34 -26.01 24.32 -13.34
C GLU A 34 -26.07 23.99 -14.84
N GLN A 35 -27.04 23.17 -15.28
CA GLN A 35 -27.32 22.96 -16.71
C GLN A 35 -27.66 24.27 -17.42
N LEU A 36 -28.56 25.07 -16.83
CA LEU A 36 -28.97 26.36 -17.39
C LEU A 36 -27.81 27.36 -17.42
N ARG A 37 -26.96 27.37 -16.39
CA ARG A 37 -25.73 28.19 -16.35
C ARG A 37 -24.77 27.81 -17.48
N ARG A 38 -24.42 26.52 -17.60
CA ARG A 38 -23.53 26.01 -18.67
C ARG A 38 -24.12 26.20 -20.07
N TRP A 39 -25.44 26.09 -20.22
CA TRP A 39 -26.11 26.35 -21.48
C TRP A 39 -26.03 27.84 -21.85
N ARG A 40 -26.34 28.75 -20.93
CA ARG A 40 -26.21 30.20 -21.14
C ARG A 40 -24.78 30.61 -21.49
N GLU A 41 -23.78 30.05 -20.81
CA GLU A 41 -22.36 30.33 -21.12
C GLU A 41 -21.96 29.84 -22.50
N ARG A 42 -22.46 28.68 -22.93
CA ARG A 42 -22.22 28.19 -24.30
C ARG A 42 -22.92 29.06 -25.33
N GLU A 43 -24.16 29.45 -25.09
CA GLU A 43 -24.90 30.38 -25.96
C GLU A 43 -24.19 31.73 -26.09
N GLU A 44 -23.69 32.28 -24.97
CA GLU A 44 -22.97 33.54 -24.99
C GLU A 44 -21.64 33.43 -25.74
N LYS A 45 -20.88 32.34 -25.53
CA LYS A 45 -19.66 32.06 -26.29
C LYS A 45 -19.95 31.90 -27.78
N ALA A 46 -20.97 31.12 -28.14
CA ALA A 46 -21.39 30.96 -29.53
C ALA A 46 -21.81 32.30 -30.16
N ARG A 47 -22.52 33.16 -29.40
CA ARG A 47 -22.90 34.50 -29.86
C ARG A 47 -21.70 35.42 -30.03
N MET A 48 -20.70 35.35 -29.14
CA MET A 48 -19.45 36.11 -29.26
C MET A 48 -18.62 35.64 -30.45
N GLU A 49 -18.52 34.33 -30.67
CA GLU A 49 -17.84 33.72 -31.80
C GLU A 49 -18.53 34.08 -33.13
N GLU A 50 -19.87 33.98 -33.19
CA GLU A 50 -20.66 34.42 -34.34
C GLU A 50 -20.49 35.93 -34.60
N ALA A 51 -20.46 36.75 -33.54
CA ALA A 51 -20.21 38.19 -33.67
C ALA A 51 -18.78 38.47 -34.15
N MET A 52 -17.79 37.67 -33.77
CA MET A 52 -16.41 37.77 -34.22
C MET A 52 -16.28 37.37 -35.70
N LEU A 53 -16.91 36.27 -36.10
CA LEU A 53 -17.08 35.84 -37.50
C LEU A 53 -17.81 36.88 -38.35
N ARG A 54 -18.87 37.50 -37.81
CA ARG A 54 -19.59 38.59 -38.48
C ARG A 54 -18.73 39.85 -38.60
N LYS A 55 -17.90 40.17 -37.60
CA LYS A 55 -16.97 41.31 -37.66
C LYS A 55 -15.82 41.07 -38.65
N THR A 56 -15.30 39.86 -38.76
CA THR A 56 -14.31 39.51 -39.79
C THR A 56 -14.93 39.44 -41.18
N ALA A 57 -16.18 38.97 -41.30
CA ALA A 57 -16.93 38.97 -42.55
C ALA A 57 -17.34 40.38 -43.03
N ARG A 58 -17.65 41.31 -42.11
CA ARG A 58 -18.03 42.70 -42.41
C ARG A 58 -16.85 43.59 -42.86
N ARG A 59 -15.60 43.11 -42.83
CA ARG A 59 -14.43 43.85 -43.35
C ARG A 59 -14.25 43.77 -44.87
N LYS A 60 -15.20 43.18 -45.61
CA LYS A 60 -15.29 43.38 -47.06
C LYS A 60 -16.67 43.94 -47.41
N PRO A 61 -16.78 45.18 -47.92
CA PRO A 61 -18.03 45.60 -48.55
C PRO A 61 -18.33 44.62 -49.69
N SER A 62 -19.60 44.28 -49.83
CA SER A 62 -20.11 43.37 -50.85
C SER A 62 -19.83 43.92 -52.25
N ASN A 63 -18.64 43.66 -52.79
CA ASN A 63 -18.56 43.39 -54.22
C ASN A 63 -19.29 42.07 -54.41
N SER A 64 -20.34 42.08 -55.23
CA SER A 64 -21.04 40.89 -55.69
C SER A 64 -20.02 39.77 -55.92
N LYS A 65 -20.12 38.66 -55.19
CA LYS A 65 -19.22 37.52 -55.41
C LYS A 65 -19.52 36.97 -56.81
N HIS A 66 -18.85 37.50 -57.82
CA HIS A 66 -18.94 37.02 -59.19
C HIS A 66 -17.73 36.12 -59.45
N VAL A 67 -17.98 34.94 -60.00
CA VAL A 67 -16.91 34.06 -60.45
C VAL A 67 -16.39 34.61 -61.77
N GLN A 68 -15.16 35.11 -61.78
CA GLN A 68 -14.46 35.48 -63.01
C GLN A 68 -13.49 34.35 -63.35
N TRP A 69 -13.69 33.73 -64.50
CA TRP A 69 -12.78 32.73 -65.03
C TRP A 69 -11.55 33.42 -65.62
N LEU A 70 -10.35 32.91 -65.30
CA LEU A 70 -9.15 33.28 -66.03
C LEU A 70 -9.30 32.80 -67.47
N ARG A 71 -8.85 33.62 -68.43
CA ARG A 71 -8.83 33.25 -69.85
C ARG A 71 -7.41 32.94 -70.30
N GLY A 72 -7.26 31.91 -71.13
CA GLY A 72 -6.02 31.55 -71.81
C GLY A 72 -5.68 32.53 -72.93
N LYS A 73 -4.54 32.29 -73.60
CA LYS A 73 -4.08 33.12 -74.74
C LYS A 73 -4.99 33.01 -75.97
N ASP A 74 -5.75 31.93 -76.03
CA ASP A 74 -6.80 31.63 -77.01
C ASP A 74 -8.14 32.31 -76.70
N GLY A 75 -8.30 32.92 -75.52
CA GLY A 75 -9.55 33.53 -75.08
C GLY A 75 -10.53 32.56 -74.42
N GLU A 76 -10.20 31.26 -74.37
CA GLU A 76 -10.96 30.22 -73.68
C GLU A 76 -10.67 30.23 -72.18
N VAL A 77 -11.45 29.49 -71.38
CA VAL A 77 -11.23 29.41 -69.92
C VAL A 77 -9.92 28.66 -69.62
N TRP A 78 -9.07 29.25 -68.77
CA TRP A 78 -7.83 28.63 -68.32
C TRP A 78 -8.12 27.46 -67.39
N VAL A 79 -7.67 26.28 -67.79
CA VAL A 79 -7.76 25.04 -67.02
C VAL A 79 -6.33 24.60 -66.68
N TRP A 80 -6.09 24.31 -65.40
CA TRP A 80 -4.88 23.63 -64.97
C TRP A 80 -5.25 22.24 -64.47
N VAL A 81 -4.57 21.24 -65.02
CA VAL A 81 -4.69 19.85 -64.62
C VAL A 81 -3.47 19.50 -63.79
N MET A 82 -3.71 19.01 -62.58
CA MET A 82 -2.66 18.63 -61.65
C MET A 82 -1.75 17.57 -62.26
N GLY A 83 -0.46 17.87 -62.40
CA GLY A 83 0.55 16.97 -62.95
C GLY A 83 0.80 17.08 -64.46
N GLU A 84 0.08 17.93 -65.19
CA GLU A 84 0.35 18.17 -66.63
C GLU A 84 1.37 19.30 -66.87
N ALA A 85 1.51 20.25 -65.93
CA ALA A 85 2.46 21.33 -66.07
C ALA A 85 3.91 20.86 -65.76
N PRO A 86 4.93 21.44 -66.40
CA PRO A 86 6.32 21.06 -66.17
C PRO A 86 6.72 21.21 -64.70
N GLY A 87 7.06 20.08 -64.05
CA GLY A 87 7.51 20.05 -62.65
C GLY A 87 6.40 19.81 -61.61
N ASP A 88 5.14 19.71 -62.02
CA ASP A 88 4.06 19.30 -61.12
C ASP A 88 4.03 17.78 -60.93
N LYS A 89 3.77 17.34 -59.69
CA LYS A 89 3.56 15.92 -59.39
C LYS A 89 2.14 15.51 -59.80
N PRO A 90 1.97 14.30 -60.38
CA PRO A 90 0.63 13.77 -60.63
C PRO A 90 -0.08 13.48 -59.31
N TYR A 91 -1.42 13.54 -59.34
CA TYR A 91 -2.27 13.30 -58.17
C TYR A 91 -1.94 11.97 -57.48
N GLU A 92 -1.76 10.90 -58.26
CA GLU A 92 -1.46 9.56 -57.74
C GLU A 92 -0.20 9.59 -56.85
N GLN A 93 0.89 10.22 -57.33
CA GLN A 93 2.13 10.31 -56.57
C GLN A 93 1.97 11.13 -55.27
N ILE A 94 1.23 12.24 -55.31
CA ILE A 94 0.95 13.03 -54.10
C ILE A 94 0.14 12.22 -53.10
N SER A 95 -0.85 11.47 -53.59
CA SER A 95 -1.72 10.63 -52.75
C SER A 95 -0.93 9.48 -52.09
N GLU A 96 -0.06 8.82 -52.85
CA GLU A 96 0.82 7.77 -52.36
C GLU A 96 1.82 8.30 -51.33
N GLU A 97 2.44 9.46 -51.59
CA GLU A 97 3.33 10.12 -50.63
C GLU A 97 2.60 10.44 -49.31
N LEU A 98 1.36 10.94 -49.39
CA LEU A 98 0.54 11.24 -48.21
C LEU A 98 0.17 9.98 -47.41
N ILE A 99 -0.18 8.90 -48.11
CA ILE A 99 -0.48 7.60 -47.48
C ILE A 99 0.79 7.04 -46.82
N ALA A 100 1.93 7.11 -47.50
CA ALA A 100 3.21 6.66 -46.97
C ALA A 100 3.64 7.47 -45.74
N GLU A 101 3.45 8.78 -45.76
CA GLU A 101 3.74 9.64 -44.61
C GLU A 101 2.83 9.28 -43.42
N ARG A 102 1.54 9.10 -43.65
CA ARG A 102 0.60 8.66 -42.61
C ARG A 102 0.99 7.29 -42.04
N ALA A 103 1.37 6.34 -42.89
CA ALA A 103 1.83 5.02 -42.46
C ALA A 103 3.11 5.11 -41.60
N ARG A 104 4.06 5.96 -41.97
CA ARG A 104 5.29 6.20 -41.18
C ARG A 104 4.97 6.80 -39.82
N GLN A 105 4.10 7.81 -39.76
CA GLN A 105 3.68 8.43 -38.50
C GLN A 105 2.96 7.43 -37.59
N GLN A 106 2.14 6.56 -38.16
CA GLN A 106 1.47 5.49 -37.41
C GLN A 106 2.48 4.49 -36.84
N ALA A 107 3.43 4.01 -37.67
CA ALA A 107 4.48 3.11 -37.24
C ALA A 107 5.38 3.72 -36.15
N GLN A 108 5.67 5.03 -36.22
CA GLN A 108 6.42 5.75 -35.19
C GLN A 108 5.65 5.77 -33.86
N LYS A 109 4.36 6.07 -33.87
CA LYS A 109 3.52 6.06 -32.65
C LYS A 109 3.46 4.67 -32.02
N GLU A 110 3.24 3.63 -32.82
CA GLU A 110 3.22 2.24 -32.34
C GLU A 110 4.58 1.83 -31.76
N ALA A 111 5.68 2.23 -32.40
CA ALA A 111 7.02 1.99 -31.87
C ALA A 111 7.24 2.73 -30.54
N GLU A 112 6.84 3.99 -30.41
CA GLU A 112 6.91 4.75 -29.16
C GLU A 112 6.09 4.08 -28.05
N GLU A 113 4.89 3.59 -28.36
CA GLU A 113 4.05 2.85 -27.41
C GLU A 113 4.72 1.57 -26.94
N LEU A 114 5.30 0.79 -27.86
CA LEU A 114 6.08 -0.40 -27.54
C LEU A 114 7.29 -0.05 -26.67
N TRP A 115 8.00 1.05 -26.97
CA TRP A 115 9.10 1.54 -26.15
C TRP A 115 8.65 1.90 -24.74
N ARG A 116 7.54 2.62 -24.59
CA ARG A 116 6.96 2.94 -23.28
C ARG A 116 6.58 1.69 -22.50
N GLN A 117 6.02 0.68 -23.16
CA GLN A 117 5.72 -0.60 -22.51
C GLN A 117 7.00 -1.30 -22.03
N LYS A 118 8.06 -1.29 -22.84
CA LYS A 118 9.37 -1.85 -22.45
C LYS A 118 10.00 -1.09 -21.29
N GLU A 119 9.97 0.24 -21.29
CA GLU A 119 10.44 1.04 -20.18
C GLU A 119 9.64 0.78 -18.89
N ALA A 120 8.32 0.67 -18.99
CA ALA A 120 7.47 0.29 -17.86
C ALA A 120 7.80 -1.12 -17.35
N GLU A 121 8.06 -2.08 -18.24
CA GLU A 121 8.47 -3.43 -17.89
C GLU A 121 9.83 -3.43 -17.17
N ILE A 122 10.81 -2.65 -17.67
CA ILE A 122 12.13 -2.50 -17.06
C ILE A 122 12.04 -1.86 -15.67
N THR A 123 11.30 -0.75 -15.54
CA THR A 123 11.11 -0.08 -14.26
C THR A 123 10.37 -0.95 -13.25
N LYS A 124 9.38 -1.74 -13.69
CA LYS A 124 8.71 -2.73 -12.84
C LYS A 124 9.69 -3.81 -12.39
N LYS A 125 10.44 -4.42 -13.31
CA LYS A 125 11.46 -5.43 -12.98
C LYS A 125 12.49 -4.89 -11.98
N PHE A 126 12.91 -3.64 -12.11
CA PHE A 126 13.82 -3.00 -11.17
C PHE A 126 13.18 -2.81 -9.78
N ARG A 127 11.93 -2.35 -9.72
CA ARG A 127 11.18 -2.23 -8.45
C ARG A 127 11.01 -3.59 -7.77
N ASP A 128 10.65 -4.62 -8.55
CA ASP A 128 10.45 -5.98 -8.05
C ASP A 128 11.78 -6.56 -7.52
N ALA A 129 12.90 -6.35 -8.23
CA ALA A 129 14.23 -6.75 -7.76
C ALA A 129 14.62 -6.04 -6.45
N MET A 130 14.33 -4.74 -6.32
CA MET A 130 14.58 -3.99 -5.09
C MET A 130 13.70 -4.48 -3.92
N ALA A 131 12.44 -4.84 -4.19
CA ALA A 131 11.55 -5.40 -3.18
C ALA A 131 12.02 -6.79 -2.74
N GLN A 132 12.47 -7.62 -3.68
CA GLN A 132 13.04 -8.94 -3.40
C GLN A 132 14.29 -8.85 -2.52
N GLU A 133 15.19 -7.90 -2.80
CA GLU A 133 16.39 -7.69 -1.99
C GLU A 133 16.04 -7.20 -0.57
N LYS A 134 15.10 -6.25 -0.45
CA LYS A 134 14.59 -5.82 0.86
C LYS A 134 13.98 -6.97 1.65
N ALA A 135 13.18 -7.81 0.99
CA ALA A 135 12.58 -8.99 1.62
C ALA A 135 13.65 -9.98 2.08
N ARG A 136 14.73 -10.17 1.30
CA ARG A 136 15.87 -10.99 1.68
C ARG A 136 16.54 -10.48 2.95
N ILE A 137 16.81 -9.18 3.03
CA ILE A 137 17.42 -8.55 4.21
C ILE A 137 16.51 -8.70 5.44
N VAL A 138 15.20 -8.49 5.29
CA VAL A 138 14.24 -8.67 6.39
C VAL A 138 14.18 -10.13 6.85
N ALA A 139 14.15 -11.07 5.91
CA ALA A 139 14.14 -12.50 6.22
C ALA A 139 15.43 -12.93 6.94
N GLU A 140 16.58 -12.40 6.55
CA GLU A 140 17.87 -12.65 7.22
C GLU A 140 17.85 -12.11 8.65
N LYS A 141 17.40 -10.86 8.86
CA LYS A 141 17.24 -10.28 10.20
C LYS A 141 16.33 -11.11 11.09
N TRP A 142 15.21 -11.58 10.55
CA TRP A 142 14.26 -12.40 11.32
C TRP A 142 14.83 -13.76 11.71
N LYS A 143 15.67 -14.37 10.85
CA LYS A 143 16.38 -15.61 11.19
C LYS A 143 17.35 -15.40 12.36
N ILE A 144 18.13 -14.32 12.30
CA ILE A 144 19.04 -13.95 13.39
C ILE A 144 18.25 -13.72 14.69
N GLU A 145 17.16 -12.97 14.63
CA GLU A 145 16.29 -12.71 15.79
C GLU A 145 15.70 -14.01 16.38
N ILE A 146 15.31 -14.97 15.55
CA ILE A 146 14.84 -16.28 16.01
C ILE A 146 15.96 -17.07 16.69
N GLU A 147 17.16 -17.06 16.12
CA GLU A 147 18.32 -17.74 16.70
C GLU A 147 18.70 -17.12 18.05
N ASP A 148 18.73 -15.80 18.14
CA ASP A 148 18.96 -15.07 19.39
C ASP A 148 17.90 -15.41 20.44
N ARG A 149 16.62 -15.45 20.03
CA ARG A 149 15.52 -15.83 20.94
C ARG A 149 15.63 -17.28 21.40
N LYS A 150 16.09 -18.19 20.54
CA LYS A 150 16.34 -19.60 20.91
C LYS A 150 17.52 -19.71 21.87
N ALA A 151 18.60 -18.96 21.63
CA ALA A 151 19.77 -18.91 22.51
C ALA A 151 19.41 -18.37 23.90
N ALA A 152 18.62 -17.29 23.97
CA ALA A 152 18.13 -16.74 25.24
C ALA A 152 17.31 -17.76 26.04
N LYS A 153 16.42 -18.52 25.38
CA LYS A 153 15.65 -19.58 26.05
C LYS A 153 16.52 -20.70 26.59
N LEU A 154 17.54 -21.13 25.84
CA LEU A 154 18.47 -22.15 26.30
C LEU A 154 19.27 -21.67 27.52
N GLU A 155 19.66 -20.40 27.54
CA GLU A 155 20.39 -19.83 28.67
C GLU A 155 19.48 -19.67 29.90
N GLU A 156 18.23 -19.25 29.71
CA GLU A 156 17.22 -19.24 30.78
C GLU A 156 16.99 -20.64 31.37
N GLU A 157 16.91 -21.67 30.53
CA GLU A 157 16.74 -23.05 30.97
C GLU A 157 17.92 -23.55 31.79
N LYS A 158 19.16 -23.28 31.35
CA LYS A 158 20.37 -23.59 32.13
C LYS A 158 20.38 -22.87 33.48
N ILE A 159 20.01 -21.59 33.50
CA ILE A 159 19.94 -20.81 34.75
C ILE A 159 18.90 -21.43 35.68
N GLN A 160 17.73 -21.83 35.17
CA GLN A 160 16.71 -22.50 35.97
C GLN A 160 17.18 -23.85 36.50
N GLU A 161 17.89 -24.65 35.70
CA GLU A 161 18.48 -25.92 36.15
C GLU A 161 19.53 -25.69 37.23
N GLU A 162 20.40 -24.69 37.09
CA GLU A 162 21.41 -24.36 38.10
C GLU A 162 20.75 -23.89 39.40
N LEU A 163 19.70 -23.08 39.32
CA LEU A 163 18.92 -22.66 40.48
C LEU A 163 18.24 -23.84 41.18
N LYS A 164 17.62 -24.75 40.43
CA LYS A 164 17.02 -25.97 41.00
C LYS A 164 18.06 -26.84 41.69
N LYS A 165 19.24 -27.00 41.08
CA LYS A 165 20.33 -27.77 41.67
C LYS A 165 20.84 -27.12 42.97
N ARG A 166 21.00 -25.80 43.00
CA ARG A 166 21.36 -25.07 44.23
C ARG A 166 20.29 -25.17 45.31
N GLU A 167 19.02 -25.09 44.94
CA GLU A 167 17.90 -25.29 45.86
C GLU A 167 17.94 -26.70 46.46
N GLU A 168 18.16 -27.74 45.64
CA GLU A 168 18.26 -29.12 46.09
C GLU A 168 19.49 -29.37 46.97
N GLU A 169 20.64 -28.75 46.66
CA GLU A 169 21.83 -28.78 47.50
C GLU A 169 21.61 -28.08 48.86
N GLU A 170 20.91 -26.93 48.89
CA GLU A 170 20.51 -26.26 50.13
C GLU A 170 19.56 -27.13 50.96
N ARG A 171 18.59 -27.79 50.30
CA ARG A 171 17.68 -28.73 50.98
C ARG A 171 18.44 -29.91 51.57
N GLN A 172 19.37 -30.52 50.83
CA GLN A 172 20.19 -31.61 51.34
C GLN A 172 21.06 -31.17 52.52
N LYS A 173 21.70 -30.01 52.46
CA LYS A 173 22.47 -29.46 53.59
C LYS A 173 21.57 -29.19 54.81
N GLY A 174 20.36 -28.69 54.59
CA GLY A 174 19.36 -28.52 55.65
C GLY A 174 18.96 -29.85 56.29
N GLU A 175 18.68 -30.86 55.47
CA GLU A 175 18.36 -32.22 55.92
C GLU A 175 19.53 -32.86 56.69
N GLU A 176 20.76 -32.69 56.22
CA GLU A 176 21.96 -33.16 56.92
C GLU A 176 22.15 -32.47 58.28
N GLN A 177 21.92 -31.16 58.36
CA GLN A 177 21.99 -30.43 59.63
C GLN A 177 20.91 -30.90 60.62
N ILE A 178 19.68 -31.12 60.15
CA ILE A 178 18.61 -31.67 60.97
C ILE A 178 19.01 -33.06 61.47
N ARG A 179 19.52 -33.92 60.58
CA ARG A 179 19.95 -35.28 60.94
C ARG A 179 21.08 -35.28 61.96
N GLN A 180 22.05 -34.37 61.86
CA GLN A 180 23.10 -34.22 62.87
C GLN A 180 22.55 -33.74 64.21
N GLN A 181 21.62 -32.77 64.19
CA GLN A 181 20.95 -32.31 65.41
C GLN A 181 20.11 -33.41 66.06
N GLU A 182 19.38 -34.20 65.27
CA GLU A 182 18.66 -35.39 65.74
C GLU A 182 19.60 -36.39 66.39
N GLU A 183 20.76 -36.66 65.80
CA GLU A 183 21.75 -37.59 66.37
C GLU A 183 22.35 -37.08 67.69
N ILE A 184 22.68 -35.79 67.77
CA ILE A 184 23.16 -35.15 69.00
C ILE A 184 22.08 -35.25 70.08
N ARG A 185 20.85 -34.85 69.75
CA ARG A 185 19.73 -34.86 70.68
C ARG A 185 19.35 -36.28 71.13
N ALA A 186 19.46 -37.26 70.24
CA ALA A 186 19.28 -38.67 70.59
C ALA A 186 20.34 -39.16 71.59
N LYS A 187 21.61 -38.76 71.42
CA LYS A 187 22.69 -39.08 72.38
C LYS A 187 22.47 -38.41 73.75
N GLU A 188 22.05 -37.15 73.76
CA GLU A 188 21.71 -36.43 74.99
C GLU A 188 20.54 -37.09 75.73
N LEU A 189 19.46 -37.41 74.98
CA LEU A 189 18.31 -38.13 75.53
C LEU A 189 18.72 -39.49 76.08
N TYR A 190 19.58 -40.24 75.39
CA TYR A 190 20.09 -41.53 75.85
C TYR A 190 20.88 -41.42 77.17
N LEU A 191 21.78 -40.44 77.28
CA LEU A 191 22.53 -40.14 78.51
C LEU A 191 21.59 -39.77 79.67
N SER A 192 20.60 -38.92 79.41
CA SER A 192 19.58 -38.53 80.39
C SER A 192 18.75 -39.73 80.84
N LEU A 193 18.30 -40.59 79.91
CA LEU A 193 17.54 -41.79 80.25
C LEU A 193 18.36 -42.76 81.11
N LYS A 194 19.65 -42.92 80.80
CA LYS A 194 20.57 -43.78 81.54
C LYS A 194 20.82 -43.26 82.96
N GLN A 195 20.95 -41.95 83.13
CA GLN A 195 21.01 -41.33 84.46
C GLN A 195 19.71 -41.54 85.23
N ALA A 196 18.54 -41.35 84.60
CA ALA A 196 17.25 -41.62 85.24
C ALA A 196 17.08 -43.09 85.64
N GLN A 197 17.59 -44.04 84.83
CA GLN A 197 17.64 -45.45 85.18
C GLN A 197 18.55 -45.73 86.39
N GLN A 198 19.71 -45.09 86.46
CA GLN A 198 20.61 -45.19 87.61
C GLN A 198 20.00 -44.55 88.87
N HIS A 199 19.26 -43.45 88.73
CA HIS A 199 18.52 -42.85 89.83
C HIS A 199 17.30 -43.69 90.26
N SER A 200 16.66 -44.41 89.34
CA SER A 200 15.61 -45.39 89.65
C SER A 200 16.19 -46.60 90.40
N GLN A 201 17.35 -47.13 89.96
CA GLN A 201 18.04 -48.22 90.66
C GLN A 201 18.58 -47.77 92.04
N HIS A 202 19.06 -46.54 92.17
CA HIS A 202 19.51 -45.99 93.45
C HIS A 202 18.34 -45.64 94.39
N SER A 203 17.18 -45.25 93.84
CA SER A 203 15.94 -45.04 94.60
C SER A 203 15.32 -46.37 95.06
N ASP A 204 15.46 -47.44 94.30
CA ASP A 204 15.03 -48.79 94.75
C ASP A 204 16.00 -49.34 95.82
N ASP A 205 17.32 -49.08 95.69
CA ASP A 205 18.32 -49.45 96.71
C ASP A 205 18.15 -48.65 98.03
N ASP A 206 17.78 -47.36 97.98
CA ASP A 206 17.46 -46.56 99.18
C ASP A 206 16.10 -46.92 99.80
N GLN A 207 15.22 -47.59 99.06
CA GLN A 207 13.92 -48.08 99.54
C GLN A 207 13.98 -49.51 100.11
N GLU A 208 15.04 -50.29 99.80
CA GLU A 208 15.35 -51.58 100.45
C GLU A 208 16.02 -51.45 101.83
N TRP A 209 16.41 -50.25 102.27
CA TRP A 209 16.95 -50.00 103.62
C TRP A 209 15.94 -49.41 104.63
N GLU A 210 14.66 -49.25 104.27
CA GLU A 210 13.60 -48.82 105.21
C GLU A 210 12.63 -49.91 105.70
N GLU A 211 12.74 -51.17 105.29
CA GLU A 211 11.92 -52.25 105.87
C GLU A 211 12.77 -53.47 106.32
N GLN A 212 13.05 -53.48 107.63
CA GLN A 212 13.27 -54.61 108.57
C GLN A 212 13.97 -55.91 108.13
#